data_AF-A0A0S2ZKT7-F1
#
_entry.id   AF-A0A0S2ZKT7-F1
#
_cell.length_a   1.000
_cell.length_b   1.000
_cell.length_c   1.000
_cell.angle_alpha   90.00
_cell.angle_beta   90.00
_cell.angle_gamma   90.00
#
_symmetry.space_group_name_H-M   'P 1'
#
loop_
_entity.id
_entity.type
_entity.pdbx_description
1 polymer ?
#
loop_
_entity_poly.entity_id
_entity_poly.type
_entity_poly.pdbx_seq_one_letter_code
_entity_poly.pdbx_strand_id
1 'polypeptide(L)'
;MNLTYPAIISHEDDVFYIGFPDIEENIEDCFYVTYGDSFNDAIEMGKEYLILKLEDYENNKKDFPKASSISDLKNKLKENQEIVYITMNYEYEKSLIKLAYVKKTLTIPSYLDILAKNKNINFSQVLQNALKKELGVEK
;
A
#
# COMPACT_ATOMS: atom_id res chain seq x y z
N MET A 1 6.04 -7.31 -5.30
CA MET A 1 7.22 -6.63 -5.93
C MET A 1 7.57 -5.42 -5.08
N ASN A 2 8.85 -5.15 -4.82
CA ASN A 2 9.25 -3.93 -4.10
C ASN A 2 9.31 -2.76 -5.08
N LEU A 3 8.58 -1.69 -4.78
CA LEU A 3 8.48 -0.48 -5.57
C LEU A 3 8.85 0.73 -4.72
N THR A 4 9.44 1.73 -5.35
CA THR A 4 9.73 3.03 -4.73
C THR A 4 9.35 4.12 -5.71
N TYR A 5 8.44 5.00 -5.30
CA TYR A 5 8.05 6.18 -6.07
C TYR A 5 8.35 7.46 -5.29
N PRO A 6 8.85 8.50 -5.97
CA PRO A 6 8.88 9.83 -5.39
C PRO A 6 7.44 10.37 -5.26
N ALA A 7 7.17 10.98 -4.12
CA ALA A 7 5.99 11.80 -3.90
C ALA A 7 6.45 13.21 -3.54
N ILE A 8 5.64 14.20 -3.90
CA ILE A 8 5.83 15.58 -3.49
C ILE A 8 4.85 15.84 -2.35
N ILE A 9 5.37 16.37 -1.25
CA ILE A 9 4.59 16.75 -0.07
C ILE A 9 4.71 18.26 0.17
N SER A 10 3.64 18.88 0.65
CA SER A 10 3.65 20.26 1.16
C SER A 10 2.85 20.35 2.45
N HIS A 11 3.09 21.41 3.20
CA HIS A 11 2.39 21.70 4.44
C HIS A 11 1.77 23.10 4.36
N GLU A 12 0.44 23.15 4.36
CA GLU A 12 -0.35 24.39 4.28
C GLU A 12 -1.56 24.27 5.23
N ASP A 13 -1.85 25.34 5.98
CA ASP A 13 -2.99 25.41 6.92
C ASP A 13 -3.09 24.22 7.91
N ASP A 14 -1.95 23.82 8.50
CA ASP A 14 -1.82 22.67 9.42
C ASP A 14 -2.20 21.31 8.80
N VAL A 15 -2.23 21.21 7.47
CA VAL A 15 -2.52 19.99 6.72
C VAL A 15 -1.35 19.63 5.81
N PHE A 16 -1.02 18.34 5.76
CA PHE A 16 -0.01 17.81 4.85
C PHE A 16 -0.67 17.28 3.58
N TYR A 17 -0.33 17.86 2.43
CA TYR A 17 -0.81 17.42 1.13
C TYR A 17 0.25 16.61 0.41
N ILE A 18 -0.13 15.48 -0.19
CA ILE A 18 0.81 14.59 -0.89
C ILE A 18 0.31 14.26 -2.29
N GLY A 19 1.25 14.09 -3.23
CA GLY A 19 0.94 13.73 -4.61
C GLY A 19 2.08 13.04 -5.34
N PHE A 20 1.78 12.42 -6.48
CA PHE A 20 2.70 11.55 -7.21
C PHE A 20 2.92 12.04 -8.65
N PRO A 21 4.03 12.73 -8.94
CA PRO A 21 4.28 13.35 -10.25
C PRO A 21 4.41 12.33 -11.39
N ASP A 22 4.78 11.09 -11.09
CA ASP A 22 4.92 10.02 -12.09
C ASP A 22 3.62 9.25 -12.37
N ILE A 23 2.61 9.45 -11.51
CA ILE A 23 1.33 8.76 -11.59
C ILE A 23 0.25 9.70 -12.16
N GLU A 24 0.30 10.98 -11.79
CA GLU A 24 -0.66 11.98 -12.25
C GLU A 24 -0.25 12.57 -13.61
N GLU A 25 -1.15 12.50 -14.59
CA GLU A 25 -0.86 12.88 -15.98
C GLU A 25 -0.77 14.41 -16.21
N ASN A 26 -1.06 15.26 -15.20
CA ASN A 26 -1.04 16.72 -15.36
C ASN A 26 -0.44 17.42 -14.13
N ILE A 27 0.78 17.93 -14.29
CA ILE A 27 1.58 18.57 -13.24
C ILE A 27 1.29 20.08 -13.12
N GLU A 28 0.51 20.67 -14.03
CA GLU A 28 0.56 22.13 -14.20
C GLU A 28 -0.10 22.94 -13.09
N ASP A 29 -1.10 22.44 -12.34
CA ASP A 29 -1.75 23.29 -11.31
C ASP A 29 -2.22 22.64 -9.99
N CYS A 30 -2.38 21.32 -9.89
CA CYS A 30 -2.58 20.66 -8.58
C CYS A 30 -2.33 19.16 -8.71
N PHE A 31 -1.24 18.66 -8.09
CA PHE A 31 -0.85 17.24 -8.14
C PHE A 31 -1.15 16.50 -6.83
N TYR A 32 -1.69 17.19 -5.82
CA TYR A 32 -2.05 16.57 -4.54
C TYR A 32 -3.30 15.71 -4.73
N VAL A 33 -3.20 14.47 -4.27
CA VAL A 33 -4.23 13.44 -4.46
C VAL A 33 -4.91 13.04 -3.18
N THR A 34 -4.25 13.33 -2.05
CA THR A 34 -4.75 13.09 -0.71
C THR A 34 -3.99 13.98 0.28
N TYR A 35 -4.41 13.94 1.54
CA TYR A 35 -3.85 14.74 2.62
C TYR A 35 -3.88 13.94 3.93
N GLY A 36 -3.22 14.49 4.95
CA GLY A 36 -3.31 13.98 6.33
C GLY A 36 -3.04 15.08 7.35
N ASP A 37 -3.51 14.85 8.57
CA ASP A 37 -3.39 15.81 9.68
C ASP A 37 -1.96 15.81 10.28
N SER A 38 -1.14 14.84 9.88
CA SER A 38 0.28 14.77 10.23
C SER A 38 1.09 14.25 9.05
N PHE A 39 2.40 14.46 9.10
CA PHE A 39 3.31 13.93 8.09
C PHE A 39 3.15 12.41 7.90
N ASN A 40 3.10 11.63 8.98
CA ASN A 40 2.95 10.18 8.90
C ASN A 40 1.61 9.77 8.30
N ASP A 41 0.54 10.47 8.69
CA ASP A 41 -0.81 10.23 8.18
C ASP A 41 -0.87 10.50 6.67
N ALA A 42 -0.31 11.63 6.20
CA ALA A 42 -0.22 11.92 4.77
C ALA A 42 0.61 10.88 4.00
N ILE A 43 1.69 10.35 4.59
CA ILE A 43 2.47 9.26 3.98
C ILE A 43 1.64 7.97 3.87
N GLU A 44 0.89 7.60 4.91
CA GLU A 44 0.00 6.43 4.87
C GLU A 44 -1.10 6.60 3.82
N MET A 45 -1.79 7.74 3.82
CA MET A 45 -2.83 8.06 2.83
C MET A 45 -2.28 8.07 1.41
N GLY A 46 -1.10 8.66 1.20
CA GLY A 46 -0.43 8.68 -0.10
C GLY A 46 -0.05 7.28 -0.57
N LYS A 47 0.43 6.42 0.33
CA LYS A 47 0.77 5.03 0.01
C LYS A 47 -0.48 4.24 -0.41
N GLU A 48 -1.60 4.40 0.28
CA GLU A 48 -2.86 3.76 -0.11
C GLU A 48 -3.32 4.19 -1.49
N TYR A 49 -3.29 5.51 -1.76
CA TYR A 49 -3.61 6.06 -3.07
C TYR A 49 -2.73 5.47 -4.18
N LEU A 50 -1.41 5.42 -3.97
CA LEU A 50 -0.46 4.88 -4.93
C LEU A 50 -0.78 3.42 -5.28
N ILE A 51 -1.14 2.61 -4.27
CA ILE A 51 -1.49 1.20 -4.49
C ILE A 51 -2.75 1.07 -5.35
N LEU A 52 -3.78 1.86 -5.05
CA LEU A 52 -5.02 1.88 -5.83
C LEU A 52 -4.77 2.27 -7.28
N LYS A 53 -3.94 3.29 -7.52
CA LYS A 53 -3.57 3.68 -8.88
C LYS A 53 -2.79 2.60 -9.61
N LEU A 54 -1.76 2.01 -9.00
CA LEU A 54 -1.00 0.93 -9.63
C LEU A 54 -1.89 -0.30 -9.91
N GLU A 55 -2.88 -0.56 -9.08
CA GLU A 55 -3.89 -1.59 -9.34
C GLU A 55 -4.72 -1.27 -10.60
N ASP A 56 -5.07 -0.02 -10.84
CA ASP A 56 -5.72 0.38 -12.10
C ASP A 56 -4.83 0.10 -13.31
N TYR A 57 -3.51 0.39 -13.25
CA TYR A 57 -2.57 0.05 -14.33
C TYR A 57 -2.55 -1.46 -14.59
N GLU A 58 -2.42 -2.26 -13.53
CA GLU A 58 -2.41 -3.72 -13.60
C GLU A 58 -3.71 -4.28 -14.22
N ASN A 59 -4.86 -3.81 -13.75
CA ASN A 59 -6.19 -4.24 -14.25
C ASN A 59 -6.38 -3.91 -15.73
N ASN A 60 -5.82 -2.79 -16.19
CA ASN A 60 -5.84 -2.38 -17.58
C ASN A 60 -4.70 -2.98 -18.41
N LYS A 61 -3.89 -3.88 -17.84
CA LYS A 61 -2.71 -4.50 -18.48
C LYS A 61 -1.71 -3.47 -19.02
N LYS A 62 -1.58 -2.34 -18.32
CA LYS A 62 -0.60 -1.30 -18.60
C LYS A 62 0.62 -1.51 -17.70
N ASP A 63 1.80 -1.18 -18.22
CA ASP A 63 3.01 -1.15 -17.41
C ASP A 63 2.94 -0.03 -16.38
N PHE A 64 3.54 -0.24 -15.21
CA PHE A 64 3.63 0.79 -14.19
C PHE A 64 4.50 1.96 -14.67
N PRO A 65 4.12 3.22 -14.36
CA PRO A 65 4.92 4.38 -14.73
C PRO A 65 6.34 4.28 -14.19
N LYS A 66 7.31 4.77 -14.94
CA LYS A 66 8.70 4.80 -14.48
C LYS A 66 8.87 5.93 -13.47
N ALA A 67 9.43 5.63 -12.30
CA ALA A 67 9.76 6.63 -11.30
C ALA A 67 10.79 7.65 -11.83
N SER A 68 10.51 8.94 -11.64
CA SER A 68 11.40 10.06 -11.97
C SER A 68 12.63 10.06 -11.06
N SER A 69 13.74 10.61 -11.59
CA SER A 69 14.95 10.78 -10.80
C SER A 69 14.85 12.00 -9.85
N ILE A 70 15.63 11.99 -8.76
CA ILE A 70 15.73 13.12 -7.82
C ILE A 70 16.05 14.42 -8.56
N SER A 71 16.99 14.36 -9.50
CA SER A 71 17.48 15.53 -10.24
C SER A 71 16.39 16.14 -11.12
N ASP A 72 15.52 15.31 -11.71
CA ASP A 72 14.45 15.78 -12.59
C ASP A 72 13.34 16.48 -11.80
N LEU A 73 13.08 16.02 -10.58
CA LEU A 73 12.03 16.57 -9.72
C LEU A 73 12.46 17.84 -9.00
N LYS A 74 13.70 17.91 -8.50
CA LYS A 74 14.19 19.08 -7.73
C LYS A 74 14.05 20.40 -8.47
N ASN A 75 14.23 20.40 -9.79
CA ASN A 75 14.13 21.62 -10.60
C ASN A 75 12.69 22.10 -10.82
N LYS A 76 11.69 21.30 -10.42
CA LYS A 76 10.25 21.59 -10.61
C LYS A 76 9.52 21.90 -9.29
N LEU A 77 10.20 21.80 -8.15
CA LEU A 77 9.59 22.06 -6.84
C LEU A 77 9.37 23.55 -6.62
N LYS A 78 8.24 23.88 -5.98
CA LYS A 78 8.00 25.20 -5.37
C LYS A 78 8.70 25.29 -4.00
N GLU A 79 8.85 26.50 -3.46
CA GLU A 79 9.57 26.74 -2.20
C GLU A 79 9.01 25.97 -1.00
N ASN A 80 7.71 25.68 -0.98
CA ASN A 80 7.02 24.98 0.11
C ASN A 80 6.83 23.48 -0.13
N GLN A 81 7.57 22.91 -1.09
CA GLN A 81 7.44 21.52 -1.49
C GLN A 81 8.71 20.72 -1.20
N GLU A 82 8.51 19.51 -0.70
CA GLU A 82 9.57 18.55 -0.42
C GLU A 82 9.31 17.23 -1.16
N ILE A 83 10.39 16.51 -1.45
CA ILE A 83 10.30 15.16 -2.05
C ILE A 83 10.45 14.13 -0.93
N VAL A 84 9.50 13.22 -0.88
CA VAL A 84 9.54 12.03 -0.03
C VAL A 84 9.48 10.78 -0.89
N TYR A 85 10.06 9.68 -0.39
CA TYR A 85 10.05 8.41 -1.10
C TYR A 85 9.14 7.42 -0.40
N ILE A 86 8.15 6.92 -1.14
CA ILE A 86 7.26 5.88 -0.65
C ILE A 86 7.76 4.55 -1.22
N THR A 87 8.29 3.72 -0.33
CA THR A 87 8.74 2.36 -0.63
C THR A 87 7.73 1.37 -0.09
N MET A 88 7.37 0.38 -0.91
CA MET A 88 6.35 -0.59 -0.57
C MET A 88 6.53 -1.92 -1.30
N ASN A 89 6.11 -3.02 -0.67
CA ASN A 89 5.89 -4.26 -1.39
C ASN A 89 4.46 -4.27 -1.94
N TYR A 90 4.32 -3.95 -3.22
CA TYR A 90 3.02 -3.75 -3.87
C TYR A 90 2.01 -4.88 -3.60
N GLU A 91 2.42 -6.14 -3.74
CA GLU A 91 1.53 -7.30 -3.56
C GLU A 91 1.04 -7.43 -2.12
N TYR A 92 1.97 -7.24 -1.17
CA TYR A 92 1.66 -7.33 0.25
C TYR A 92 0.71 -6.21 0.65
N GLU A 93 1.02 -4.97 0.29
CA GLU A 93 0.24 -3.80 0.70
C GLU A 93 -1.13 -3.74 0.01
N LYS A 94 -1.20 -4.12 -1.27
CA LYS A 94 -2.48 -4.33 -1.98
C LYS A 94 -3.39 -5.32 -1.25
N SER A 95 -2.81 -6.39 -0.69
CA SER A 95 -3.57 -7.38 0.08
C SER A 95 -4.12 -6.86 1.41
N LEU A 96 -3.55 -5.77 1.95
CA LEU A 96 -4.04 -5.12 3.16
C LEU A 96 -5.21 -4.17 2.87
N ILE A 97 -5.19 -3.48 1.73
CA ILE A 97 -6.24 -2.52 1.32
C ILE A 97 -7.51 -3.24 0.89
N LYS A 98 -7.39 -4.31 0.10
CA LYS A 98 -8.51 -5.20 -0.24
C LYS A 98 -8.30 -6.52 0.46
N LEU A 99 -9.16 -6.83 1.43
CA LEU A 99 -9.14 -8.10 2.14
C LEU A 99 -9.45 -9.26 1.17
N ALA A 100 -8.42 -9.77 0.52
CA ALA A 100 -8.53 -10.82 -0.48
C ALA A 100 -8.26 -12.18 0.17
N TYR A 101 -9.29 -13.02 0.26
CA TYR A 101 -9.15 -14.36 0.79
C TYR A 101 -8.61 -15.32 -0.27
N VAL A 102 -7.43 -15.90 -0.02
CA VAL A 102 -6.83 -16.92 -0.88
C VAL A 102 -7.11 -18.31 -0.30
N LYS A 103 -7.74 -19.19 -1.09
CA LYS A 103 -7.96 -20.59 -0.71
C LYS A 103 -6.61 -21.31 -0.56
N LYS A 104 -6.43 -22.01 0.57
CA LYS A 104 -5.28 -22.88 0.83
C LYS A 104 -5.75 -24.32 1.02
N THR A 105 -5.07 -25.25 0.36
CA THR A 105 -5.23 -26.70 0.59
C THR A 105 -4.07 -27.15 1.47
N LEU A 106 -4.38 -27.86 2.55
CA LEU A 106 -3.41 -28.26 3.57
C LEU A 106 -3.61 -29.73 3.99
N THR A 107 -2.57 -30.32 4.55
CA THR A 107 -2.57 -31.69 5.08
C THR A 107 -2.30 -31.64 6.58
N ILE A 108 -3.15 -32.30 7.38
CA ILE A 108 -3.00 -32.41 8.84
C ILE A 108 -3.24 -33.85 9.29
N PRO A 109 -2.69 -34.27 10.45
CA PRO A 109 -3.03 -35.54 11.07
C PRO A 109 -4.54 -35.74 11.25
N SER A 110 -5.05 -36.94 10.97
CA SER A 110 -6.49 -37.25 11.02
C SER A 110 -7.11 -37.00 12.39
N TYR A 111 -6.37 -37.27 13.48
CA TYR A 111 -6.86 -37.04 14.83
C TYR A 111 -7.15 -35.55 15.10
N LEU A 112 -6.38 -34.62 14.51
CA LEU A 112 -6.61 -33.19 14.67
C LEU A 112 -7.88 -32.75 13.93
N ASP A 113 -8.10 -33.28 12.71
CA ASP A 113 -9.31 -33.00 11.95
C ASP A 113 -10.57 -33.43 12.72
N ILE A 114 -10.55 -34.64 13.28
CA ILE A 114 -11.66 -35.20 14.08
C ILE A 114 -11.93 -34.32 15.32
N LEU A 115 -10.88 -34.03 16.11
CA LEU A 115 -11.04 -33.24 17.33
C LEU A 115 -11.49 -31.80 17.05
N ALA A 116 -11.00 -31.19 15.99
CA ALA A 116 -11.36 -29.84 15.58
C ALA A 116 -12.82 -29.77 15.10
N LYS A 117 -13.27 -30.73 14.28
CA LYS A 117 -14.66 -30.81 13.83
C LYS A 117 -15.63 -31.04 14.98
N ASN A 118 -15.31 -31.94 15.91
CA ASN A 118 -16.15 -32.19 17.09
C ASN A 118 -16.31 -30.95 17.98
N LYS A 119 -15.32 -30.05 17.97
CA LYS A 119 -15.35 -28.78 18.70
C LYS A 119 -15.82 -27.58 17.85
N ASN A 120 -16.30 -27.81 16.62
CA ASN A 120 -16.69 -26.76 15.67
C ASN A 120 -15.59 -25.69 15.44
N ILE A 121 -14.33 -26.10 15.42
CA ILE A 121 -13.20 -25.20 15.18
C ILE A 121 -13.14 -24.79 13.71
N ASN A 122 -12.97 -23.49 13.46
CA ASN A 122 -12.74 -22.94 12.12
C ASN A 122 -11.24 -23.03 11.75
N PHE A 123 -10.89 -23.98 10.89
CA PHE A 123 -9.51 -24.19 10.42
C PHE A 123 -8.91 -22.94 9.76
N SER A 124 -9.68 -22.22 8.95
CA SER A 124 -9.22 -21.01 8.28
C SER A 124 -8.89 -19.90 9.29
N GLN A 125 -9.68 -19.76 10.36
CA GLN A 125 -9.41 -18.79 11.42
C GLN A 125 -8.17 -19.16 12.24
N VAL A 126 -8.04 -20.44 12.59
CA VAL A 126 -6.86 -20.93 13.33
C VAL A 126 -5.59 -20.70 12.53
N LEU A 127 -5.60 -21.00 11.23
CA LEU A 127 -4.47 -20.76 10.35
C LEU A 127 -4.13 -19.26 10.25
N GLN A 128 -5.13 -18.40 10.07
CA GLN A 128 -4.92 -16.95 10.04
C GLN A 128 -4.29 -16.45 11.34
N ASN A 129 -4.82 -16.86 12.50
CA ASN A 129 -4.28 -16.45 13.80
C ASN A 129 -2.84 -16.94 14.01
N ALA A 130 -2.54 -18.17 13.60
CA ALA A 130 -1.20 -18.73 13.70
C ALA A 130 -0.20 -17.99 12.79
N LEU A 131 -0.59 -17.68 11.55
CA LEU A 131 0.22 -16.91 10.62
C LEU A 131 0.46 -15.48 11.14
N LYS A 132 -0.58 -14.81 11.64
CA LYS A 132 -0.47 -13.47 12.23
C LYS A 132 0.54 -13.44 13.37
N LYS A 133 0.48 -14.43 14.26
CA LYS A 133 1.42 -14.60 15.37
C LYS A 133 2.85 -14.83 14.89
N GLU A 134 3.05 -15.73 13.94
CA GLU A 134 4.39 -16.08 13.43
C GLU A 134 5.04 -14.92 12.65
N LEU A 135 4.22 -14.14 11.94
CA LEU A 135 4.64 -12.98 11.16
C LEU A 135 4.74 -11.69 11.99
N GLY A 136 4.30 -11.69 13.26
CA GLY A 136 4.29 -10.51 14.12
C GLY A 136 3.33 -9.40 13.66
N VAL A 137 2.18 -9.75 13.06
CA VAL A 137 1.16 -8.81 12.60
C VAL A 137 -0.14 -8.96 13.41
N GLU A 138 -0.56 -7.92 14.14
CA GLU A 138 -1.69 -7.99 15.09
C GLU A 138 -3.03 -7.41 14.56
N LYS A 139 -3.08 -6.90 13.33
CA LYS A 139 -4.35 -6.47 12.70
C LYS A 139 -5.12 -7.66 12.12
#